data_AF-A0A7R8VXQ2-F1
#
_entry.id   AF-A0A7R8VXQ2-F1
#
_cell.length_a   1.000
_cell.length_b   1.000
_cell.length_c   1.000
_cell.angle_alpha   90.00
_cell.angle_beta   90.00
_cell.angle_gamma   90.00
#
_symmetry.space_group_name_H-M   'P 1'
#
loop_
_entity.id
_entity.type
_entity.pdbx_description
1 polymer ?
#
loop_
_entity_poly.entity_id
_entity_poly.type
_entity_poly.pdbx_seq_one_letter_code
_entity_poly.pdbx_strand_id
1 'polypeptide(L)'
;VLLELSDVELEVGLGITHPMHRKKLRLAIEEHRHPSLVRYPCIAQLGHTWVSSEWLPDLGLAQYSENFATNMVDARMLDHLSKKELEKFLGVTRKFHQASIVHGIHLLRMMKYDRQALAVRRHQCETLDADPLVWTNQRFIRWARNIDLSEYADNLK
;
A
#
# COMPACT_ATOMS: atom_id res chain seq x y z
N VAL A 1 0.17 22.76 19.13
CA VAL A 1 1.38 22.28 19.83
C VAL A 1 2.22 21.41 18.91
N LEU A 2 1.78 20.21 18.49
CA LEU A 2 2.58 19.31 17.62
C LEU A 2 2.95 19.90 16.25
N LEU A 3 2.07 20.73 15.66
CA LEU A 3 2.30 21.36 14.36
C LEU A 3 3.35 22.50 14.37
N GLU A 4 3.85 22.90 15.54
CA GLU A 4 4.86 23.95 15.68
C GLU A 4 6.26 23.40 16.01
N LEU A 5 6.35 22.10 16.30
CA LEU A 5 7.59 21.45 16.70
C LEU A 5 8.45 21.10 15.49
N SER A 6 9.76 21.32 15.63
CA SER A 6 10.77 20.77 14.72
C SER A 6 10.82 19.24 14.82
N ASP A 7 11.48 18.62 13.84
CA ASP A 7 11.62 17.16 13.81
C ASP A 7 12.28 16.62 15.06
N VAL A 8 13.35 17.28 15.52
CA VAL A 8 14.09 16.87 16.73
C VAL A 8 13.20 16.99 17.97
N GLU A 9 12.36 18.03 18.05
CA GLU A 9 11.45 18.22 19.19
C GLU A 9 10.29 17.20 19.18
N LEU A 10 9.79 16.82 18.00
CA LEU A 10 8.81 15.73 17.88
C LEU A 10 9.42 14.39 18.28
N GLU A 11 10.66 14.12 17.87
CA GLU A 11 11.37 12.90 18.21
C GLU A 11 11.63 12.78 19.72
N VAL A 12 12.19 13.82 20.33
CA VAL A 12 12.52 13.86 21.76
C VAL A 12 11.24 13.94 22.61
N GLY A 13 10.27 14.75 22.21
CA GLY A 13 9.04 14.98 22.97
C GLY A 13 8.07 13.79 22.96
N LEU A 14 8.08 12.95 21.91
CA LEU A 14 7.19 11.79 21.78
C LEU A 14 7.87 10.44 22.02
N GLY A 15 9.21 10.41 22.10
CA GLY A 15 9.97 9.17 22.31
C GLY A 15 9.90 8.18 21.14
N ILE A 16 9.53 8.63 19.93
CA ILE A 16 9.38 7.75 18.77
C ILE A 16 10.75 7.53 18.10
N THR A 17 11.38 6.40 18.40
CA THR A 17 12.73 6.06 17.91
C THR A 17 12.75 5.27 16.60
N HIS A 18 11.62 4.70 16.19
CA HIS A 18 11.55 3.88 14.98
C HIS A 18 11.41 4.74 13.70
N PRO A 19 12.33 4.64 12.70
CA PRO A 19 12.33 5.53 11.53
C PRO A 19 11.02 5.54 10.73
N MET A 20 10.39 4.38 10.55
CA MET A 20 9.11 4.26 9.82
C MET A 20 7.95 4.94 10.56
N HIS A 21 7.92 4.84 11.90
CA HIS A 21 6.88 5.46 12.72
C HIS A 21 7.03 6.97 12.74
N ARG A 22 8.27 7.46 12.79
CA ARG A 22 8.57 8.90 12.62
C ARG A 22 8.10 9.42 11.27
N LYS A 23 8.42 8.70 10.19
CA LYS A 23 7.97 9.06 8.84
C LYS A 23 6.45 9.13 8.74
N LYS A 24 5.73 8.16 9.32
CA LYS A 24 4.26 8.18 9.39
C LYS A 24 3.74 9.47 10.03
N LEU A 25 4.28 9.82 11.19
CA LEU A 25 3.87 11.01 11.94
C LEU A 25 4.14 12.28 11.13
N ARG A 26 5.32 12.39 10.51
CA ARG A 26 5.70 13.55 9.70
C ARG A 26 4.76 13.75 8.52
N LEU A 27 4.47 12.69 7.78
CA LEU A 27 3.52 12.75 6.65
C LEU A 27 2.12 13.17 7.12
N ALA A 28 1.65 12.67 8.27
CA ALA A 28 0.36 13.06 8.83
C ALA A 28 0.35 14.54 9.27
N ILE A 29 1.44 15.04 9.86
CA ILE A 29 1.59 16.44 10.28
C ILE A 29 1.63 17.37 9.06
N GLU A 30 2.42 17.02 8.04
CA GLU A 30 2.55 17.83 6.81
C GLU A 30 1.22 17.96 6.07
N GLU A 31 0.47 16.86 5.97
CA GLU A 31 -0.89 16.83 5.41
C GLU A 31 -1.84 17.78 6.16
N HIS A 32 -1.80 17.79 7.50
CA HIS A 32 -2.62 18.69 8.32
C HIS A 32 -2.15 20.14 8.26
N ARG A 33 -0.83 20.38 8.16
CA ARG A 33 -0.25 21.73 8.09
C ARG A 33 -0.57 22.41 6.75
N HIS A 34 -0.64 21.63 5.67
CA HIS A 34 -0.91 22.15 4.33
C HIS A 34 -2.04 21.38 3.60
N PRO A 35 -3.30 21.46 4.06
CA PRO A 35 -4.40 20.71 3.48
C PRO A 35 -4.62 20.99 1.98
N SER A 36 -4.31 22.21 1.52
CA SER A 36 -4.40 22.59 0.11
C SER A 36 -3.38 21.91 -0.81
N LEU A 37 -2.31 21.33 -0.26
CA LEU A 37 -1.28 20.63 -1.02
C LEU A 37 -1.53 19.12 -1.12
N VAL A 38 -2.59 18.61 -0.48
CA VAL A 38 -2.92 17.19 -0.47
C VAL A 38 -3.41 16.74 -1.84
N ARG A 39 -2.54 16.02 -2.56
CA ARG A 39 -2.79 15.54 -3.93
C ARG A 39 -3.95 14.55 -4.02
N TYR A 40 -4.15 13.73 -2.99
CA TYR A 40 -5.11 12.63 -2.99
C TYR A 40 -5.99 12.69 -1.74
N PRO A 41 -7.21 13.25 -1.80
CA PRO A 41 -8.05 13.49 -0.62
C PRO A 41 -8.39 12.22 0.19
N CYS A 42 -8.46 11.06 -0.46
CA CYS A 42 -8.81 9.79 0.18
C CYS A 42 -7.62 9.07 0.82
N ILE A 43 -6.37 9.53 0.61
CA ILE A 43 -5.17 8.78 1.03
C ILE A 43 -5.09 8.54 2.54
N ALA A 44 -5.53 9.52 3.34
CA ALA A 44 -5.51 9.43 4.80
C ALA A 44 -6.51 8.41 5.36
N GLN A 45 -7.54 8.03 4.59
CA GLN A 45 -8.57 7.08 4.99
C GLN A 45 -8.06 5.63 4.95
N LEU A 46 -6.96 5.39 4.22
CA LEU A 46 -6.38 4.07 4.01
C LEU A 46 -5.29 3.79 5.03
N GLY A 47 -5.71 3.23 6.18
CA GLY A 47 -4.85 2.90 7.31
C GLY A 47 -3.93 1.70 7.07
N HIS A 48 -3.02 1.47 8.03
CA HIS A 48 -2.03 0.39 7.96
C HIS A 48 -2.64 -1.00 7.98
N THR A 49 -3.76 -1.20 8.67
CA THR A 49 -4.52 -2.46 8.67
C THR A 49 -5.03 -2.81 7.27
N TRP A 50 -5.58 -1.83 6.55
CA TRP A 50 -6.00 -2.03 5.16
C TRP A 50 -4.82 -2.38 4.26
N VAL A 51 -3.70 -1.67 4.41
CA VAL A 51 -2.47 -1.94 3.64
C VAL A 51 -1.97 -3.37 3.89
N SER A 52 -1.88 -3.80 5.15
CA SER A 52 -1.32 -5.10 5.52
C SER A 52 -2.27 -6.27 5.23
N SER A 53 -3.56 -6.10 5.47
CA SER A 53 -4.52 -7.21 5.51
C SER A 53 -5.37 -7.34 4.26
N GLU A 54 -5.42 -6.31 3.40
CA GLU A 54 -6.19 -6.34 2.16
C GLU A 54 -5.30 -6.04 0.95
N TRP A 55 -4.66 -4.87 0.91
CA TRP A 55 -3.96 -4.41 -0.28
C TRP A 55 -2.73 -5.27 -0.64
N LEU A 56 -1.90 -5.65 0.33
CA LEU A 56 -0.76 -6.55 0.08
C LEU A 56 -1.21 -7.95 -0.39
N PRO A 57 -2.17 -8.62 0.27
CA PRO A 57 -2.75 -9.86 -0.24
C PRO A 57 -3.35 -9.73 -1.64
N ASP A 58 -4.01 -8.61 -1.96
CA ASP A 58 -4.52 -8.34 -3.31
C ASP A 58 -3.43 -8.32 -4.38
N LEU A 59 -2.19 -8.00 -4.03
CA LEU A 59 -1.03 -8.06 -4.92
C LEU A 59 -0.34 -9.44 -4.96
N GLY A 60 -0.81 -10.41 -4.17
CA GLY A 60 -0.13 -11.70 -3.98
C GLY A 60 1.13 -11.58 -3.11
N LEU A 61 1.14 -10.62 -2.19
CA LEU A 61 2.31 -10.26 -1.38
C LEU A 61 2.05 -10.36 0.14
N ALA A 62 1.17 -11.28 0.55
CA ALA A 62 0.75 -11.46 1.94
C ALA A 62 1.90 -11.86 2.90
N GLN A 63 2.99 -12.44 2.39
CA GLN A 63 4.17 -12.76 3.20
C GLN A 63 4.86 -11.52 3.79
N TYR A 64 4.56 -10.31 3.31
CA TYR A 64 5.07 -9.06 3.86
C TYR A 64 4.12 -8.36 4.83
N SER A 65 2.91 -8.89 5.04
CA SER A 65 1.85 -8.25 5.82
C SER A 65 2.26 -7.93 7.25
N GLU A 66 2.94 -8.84 7.94
CA GLU A 66 3.39 -8.63 9.33
C GLU A 66 4.40 -7.48 9.44
N ASN A 67 5.37 -7.41 8.52
CA ASN A 67 6.35 -6.33 8.50
C ASN A 67 5.67 -4.98 8.23
N PHE A 68 4.73 -4.91 7.28
CA PHE A 68 4.01 -3.67 7.00
C PHE A 68 3.13 -3.24 8.18
N ALA A 69 2.46 -4.18 8.86
CA ALA A 69 1.66 -3.92 10.04
C ALA A 69 2.52 -3.39 11.20
N THR A 70 3.60 -4.09 11.55
CA THR A 70 4.54 -3.71 12.63
C THR A 70 5.18 -2.34 12.37
N ASN A 71 5.48 -2.03 11.10
CA ASN A 71 6.02 -0.73 10.69
C ASN A 71 4.95 0.34 10.45
N MET A 72 3.67 0.05 10.72
CA MET A 72 2.52 0.97 10.64
C MET A 72 2.34 1.65 9.27
N VAL A 73 2.70 0.95 8.20
CA VAL A 73 2.69 1.49 6.82
C VAL A 73 1.26 1.76 6.36
N ASP A 74 0.86 3.03 6.29
CA ASP A 74 -0.42 3.44 5.69
C ASP A 74 -0.24 3.93 4.24
N ALA A 75 -1.32 4.31 3.56
CA ALA A 75 -1.25 4.72 2.16
C ALA A 75 -0.43 6.00 1.93
N ARG A 76 -0.37 6.92 2.90
CA ARG A 76 0.53 8.10 2.82
C ARG A 76 1.98 7.63 2.77
N MET A 77 2.33 6.68 3.63
CA MET A 77 3.66 6.08 3.61
C MET A 77 3.94 5.36 2.29
N LEU A 78 2.99 4.57 1.77
CA LEU A 78 3.13 3.89 0.47
C LEU A 78 3.52 4.86 -0.65
N ASP A 79 2.88 6.03 -0.72
CA ASP A 79 3.17 7.05 -1.75
C ASP A 79 4.60 7.60 -1.67
N HIS A 80 5.27 7.43 -0.52
CA HIS A 80 6.59 7.98 -0.21
C HIS A 80 7.65 6.89 0.07
N LEU A 81 7.34 5.60 -0.13
CA LEU A 81 8.30 4.52 0.12
C LEU A 81 9.45 4.55 -0.91
N SER A 82 10.68 4.48 -0.40
CA SER A 82 11.87 4.25 -1.21
C SER A 82 12.20 2.75 -1.33
N LYS A 83 12.95 2.38 -2.37
CA LYS A 83 13.46 1.00 -2.52
C LYS A 83 14.28 0.54 -1.31
N LYS A 84 15.09 1.44 -0.74
CA LYS A 84 15.89 1.16 0.46
C LYS A 84 15.02 0.85 1.67
N GLU A 85 13.88 1.51 1.83
CA GLU A 85 12.96 1.23 2.94
C GLU A 85 12.21 -0.09 2.75
N LEU A 86 11.81 -0.40 1.51
CA LEU A 86 11.24 -1.70 1.15
C LEU A 86 12.16 -2.86 1.56
N GLU A 87 13.46 -2.72 1.30
CA GLU A 87 14.45 -3.74 1.67
C GLU A 87 14.74 -3.73 3.18
N LYS A 88 15.12 -2.58 3.73
CA LYS A 88 15.66 -2.46 5.09
C LYS A 88 14.62 -2.70 6.18
N PHE A 89 13.40 -2.19 6.01
CA PHE A 89 12.38 -2.20 7.06
C PHE A 89 11.24 -3.16 6.78
N LEU A 90 10.98 -3.47 5.51
CA LEU A 90 9.80 -4.24 5.10
C LEU A 90 10.13 -5.65 4.59
N GLY A 91 11.43 -5.98 4.45
CA GLY A 91 11.90 -7.31 4.05
C GLY A 91 11.69 -7.63 2.56
N VAL A 92 11.33 -6.65 1.74
CA VAL A 92 11.07 -6.82 0.30
C VAL A 92 12.39 -6.76 -0.48
N THR A 93 13.18 -7.84 -0.38
CA THR A 93 14.51 -7.94 -1.02
C THR A 93 14.46 -8.35 -2.49
N ARG A 94 13.39 -9.03 -2.91
CA ARG A 94 13.24 -9.51 -4.30
C ARG A 94 12.81 -8.36 -5.21
N LYS A 95 13.61 -8.09 -6.25
CA LYS A 95 13.37 -6.98 -7.20
C LYS A 95 11.98 -7.03 -7.85
N PHE A 96 11.47 -8.21 -8.20
CA PHE A 96 10.15 -8.34 -8.81
C PHE A 96 9.01 -8.08 -7.81
N HIS A 97 9.17 -8.39 -6.52
CA HIS A 97 8.22 -7.99 -5.49
C HIS A 97 8.22 -6.46 -5.29
N GLN A 98 9.39 -5.82 -5.32
CA GLN A 98 9.47 -4.36 -5.28
C GLN A 98 8.76 -3.73 -6.48
N ALA A 99 8.93 -4.28 -7.68
CA ALA A 99 8.23 -3.83 -8.87
C ALA A 99 6.71 -3.99 -8.74
N SER A 100 6.24 -5.14 -8.23
CA SER A 100 4.81 -5.39 -7.97
C SER A 100 4.22 -4.34 -7.02
N ILE A 101 4.89 -4.03 -5.91
CA ILE A 101 4.47 -2.97 -4.98
C ILE A 101 4.43 -1.60 -5.66
N VAL A 102 5.44 -1.25 -6.46
CA VAL A 102 5.47 0.04 -7.18
C VAL A 102 4.31 0.16 -8.18
N HIS A 103 3.98 -0.92 -8.90
CA HIS A 103 2.83 -0.95 -9.80
C HIS A 103 1.50 -0.90 -9.04
N GLY A 104 1.38 -1.57 -7.88
CA GLY A 104 0.23 -1.45 -7.00
C GLY A 104 0.02 -0.03 -6.48
N ILE A 105 1.10 0.68 -6.13
CA ILE A 105 1.05 2.10 -5.74
C ILE A 105 0.64 2.96 -6.95
N HIS A 106 1.15 2.67 -8.13
CA HIS A 106 0.75 3.36 -9.35
C HIS A 106 -0.76 3.22 -9.64
N LEU A 107 -1.31 2.01 -9.47
CA LEU A 107 -2.76 1.79 -9.56
C LEU A 107 -3.52 2.65 -8.55
N LEU A 108 -3.09 2.71 -7.29
CA LEU A 108 -3.72 3.56 -6.28
C LEU A 108 -3.69 5.04 -6.68
N ARG A 109 -2.57 5.52 -7.23
CA ARG A 109 -2.47 6.90 -7.75
C ARG A 109 -3.44 7.17 -8.90
N MET A 110 -3.58 6.23 -9.84
CA MET A 110 -4.57 6.34 -10.93
C MET A 110 -6.01 6.41 -10.39
N MET A 111 -6.28 5.66 -9.32
CA MET A 111 -7.56 5.68 -8.61
C MET A 111 -7.68 6.83 -7.60
N LYS A 112 -6.69 7.73 -7.53
CA LYS A 112 -6.62 8.84 -6.56
C LYS A 112 -6.77 8.39 -5.10
N TYR A 113 -6.35 7.16 -4.80
CA TYR A 113 -6.53 6.47 -3.52
C TYR A 113 -8.01 6.33 -3.08
N ASP A 114 -8.95 6.42 -4.03
CA ASP A 114 -10.36 6.14 -3.77
C ASP A 114 -10.59 4.61 -3.71
N ARG A 115 -10.66 4.09 -2.49
CA ARG A 115 -10.91 2.68 -2.22
C ARG A 115 -12.25 2.20 -2.76
N GLN A 116 -13.28 3.05 -2.69
CA GLN A 116 -14.62 2.68 -3.12
C GLN A 116 -14.67 2.55 -4.63
N ALA A 117 -14.09 3.51 -5.37
CA ALA A 117 -13.99 3.44 -6.82
C ALA A 117 -13.20 2.20 -7.29
N LEU A 118 -12.10 1.85 -6.59
CA LEU A 118 -11.34 0.63 -6.89
C LEU A 118 -12.17 -0.64 -6.64
N ALA A 119 -12.89 -0.70 -5.52
CA ALA A 119 -13.76 -1.83 -5.19
C ALA A 119 -14.88 -2.01 -6.22
N VAL A 120 -15.51 -0.92 -6.68
CA VAL A 120 -16.55 -0.96 -7.73
C VAL A 120 -15.98 -1.54 -9.03
N ARG A 121 -14.83 -1.06 -9.51
CA ARG A 121 -14.20 -1.60 -10.74
C ARG A 121 -13.83 -3.07 -10.61
N ARG A 122 -13.31 -3.49 -9.45
CA ARG A 122 -13.01 -4.90 -9.16
C ARG A 122 -14.25 -5.77 -9.21
N HIS A 123 -15.35 -5.32 -8.59
CA HIS A 123 -16.61 -6.05 -8.58
C HIS A 123 -17.20 -6.22 -9.98
N GLN A 124 -17.13 -5.18 -10.82
CA GLN A 124 -17.58 -5.26 -12.23
C GLN A 124 -16.84 -6.30 -13.07
N CYS A 125 -15.64 -6.70 -12.65
CA CYS A 125 -14.78 -7.64 -13.39
C CYS A 125 -14.60 -8.98 -12.67
N GLU A 126 -15.41 -9.27 -11.65
CA GLU A 126 -15.25 -10.48 -10.84
C GLU A 126 -15.49 -11.77 -11.64
N THR A 127 -16.44 -11.72 -12.57
CA THR A 127 -16.83 -12.83 -13.47
C THR A 127 -16.57 -12.54 -14.94
N LEU A 128 -16.23 -11.29 -15.29
CA LEU A 128 -15.94 -10.85 -16.64
C LEU A 128 -14.44 -10.66 -16.81
N ASP A 129 -13.88 -11.15 -17.92
CA ASP A 129 -12.48 -10.94 -18.28
C ASP A 129 -12.27 -9.55 -18.91
N ALA A 130 -12.52 -8.51 -18.11
CA ALA A 130 -12.34 -7.11 -18.47
C ALA A 130 -11.51 -6.37 -17.40
N ASP A 131 -10.95 -5.22 -17.79
CA ASP A 131 -10.18 -4.33 -16.91
C ASP A 131 -9.11 -5.05 -16.05
N PRO A 132 -8.13 -5.74 -16.68
CA PRO A 132 -7.09 -6.47 -15.95
C PRO A 132 -6.25 -5.58 -15.04
N LEU A 133 -6.30 -4.26 -15.22
CA LEU A 133 -5.58 -3.29 -14.41
C LEU A 133 -5.99 -3.34 -12.92
N VAL A 134 -7.24 -3.68 -12.60
CA VAL A 134 -7.72 -3.70 -11.21
C VAL A 134 -7.75 -5.11 -10.60
N TRP A 135 -7.38 -6.13 -11.36
CA TRP A 135 -7.44 -7.51 -10.90
C TRP A 135 -6.55 -7.72 -9.68
N THR A 136 -7.10 -8.41 -8.69
CA THR A 136 -6.33 -8.94 -7.57
C THR A 136 -5.60 -10.21 -8.01
N ASN A 137 -4.57 -10.61 -7.26
CA ASN A 137 -3.90 -11.90 -7.43
C ASN A 137 -4.92 -13.06 -7.43
N GLN A 138 -5.91 -13.03 -6.53
CA GLN A 138 -6.98 -14.02 -6.51
C GLN A 138 -7.82 -14.04 -7.80
N ARG A 139 -8.17 -12.87 -8.35
CA ARG A 139 -8.89 -12.79 -9.62
C ARG A 139 -8.06 -13.31 -10.80
N PHE A 140 -6.77 -13.01 -10.80
CA PHE A 140 -5.83 -13.50 -11.81
C PHE A 140 -5.64 -15.02 -11.74
N ILE A 141 -5.52 -15.59 -10.53
CA ILE A 141 -5.50 -17.04 -10.31
C ILE A 141 -6.79 -17.69 -10.83
N ARG A 142 -7.96 -17.09 -10.55
CA ARG A 142 -9.26 -17.56 -11.07
C ARG A 142 -9.29 -17.54 -12.60
N TRP A 143 -8.80 -16.47 -13.21
CA TRP A 143 -8.69 -16.38 -14.67
C TRP A 143 -7.79 -17.50 -15.23
N ALA A 144 -6.61 -17.73 -14.64
CA ALA A 144 -5.70 -18.79 -15.07
C ALA A 144 -6.37 -20.18 -15.04
N ARG A 145 -7.17 -20.46 -14.00
CA ARG A 145 -7.96 -21.71 -13.93
C ARG A 145 -9.01 -21.82 -15.03
N ASN A 146 -9.67 -20.71 -15.38
CA ASN A 146 -10.72 -20.68 -16.40
C ASN A 146 -10.19 -20.85 -17.84
N ILE A 147 -8.89 -20.63 -18.06
CA ILE A 147 -8.22 -20.86 -19.34
C ILE A 147 -7.40 -22.17 -19.36
N ASP A 148 -7.82 -23.14 -18.55
CA ASP A 148 -7.22 -24.48 -18.43
C ASP A 148 -5.78 -24.54 -17.91
N LEU A 149 -5.28 -23.49 -17.24
CA LEU A 149 -3.96 -23.46 -16.60
C LEU A 149 -4.01 -23.77 -15.09
N SER A 150 -4.93 -24.64 -14.68
CA SER A 150 -5.19 -24.93 -13.27
C SER A 150 -3.97 -25.51 -12.53
N GLU A 151 -3.15 -26.31 -13.20
CA GLU A 151 -1.94 -26.90 -12.63
C GLU A 151 -0.84 -25.87 -12.29
N TYR A 152 -0.86 -24.71 -12.93
CA TYR A 152 0.10 -23.62 -12.70
C TYR A 152 -0.45 -22.54 -11.76
N ALA A 153 -1.78 -22.46 -11.61
CA ALA A 153 -2.45 -21.38 -10.91
C ALA A 153 -2.04 -21.28 -9.42
N ASP A 154 -1.74 -22.40 -8.77
CA ASP A 154 -1.33 -22.41 -7.37
C ASP A 154 0.10 -21.90 -7.15
N ASN A 155 0.95 -21.87 -8.19
CA ASN A 155 2.31 -21.31 -8.12
C ASN A 155 2.32 -19.77 -8.04
N LEU A 156 1.16 -19.13 -8.19
CA LEU A 156 0.99 -17.68 -8.16
C LEU A 156 0.58 -17.14 -6.77
N LYS A 157 0.47 -18.01 -5.76
CA LYS A 157 0.13 -17.64 -4.37
C LYS A 157 1.31 -17.04 -3.62
#